data_AF-A0A4Q9MPW7-F1
#
_entry.id   AF-A0A4Q9MPW7-F1
#
_cell.length_a   1.000
_cell.length_b   1.000
_cell.length_c   1.000
_cell.angle_alpha   90.00
_cell.angle_beta   90.00
_cell.angle_gamma   90.00
#
_symmetry.space_group_name_H-M   'P 1'
#
loop_
_entity.id
_entity.type
_entity.pdbx_description
1 polymer ?
#
loop_
_entity_poly.entity_id
_entity_poly.type
_entity_poly.pdbx_seq_one_letter_code
_entity_poly.pdbx_strand_id
1 'polypeptide(L)'
;MPRIMEPVSFSDFDDKVLRPPPNAAEFLAAADARTAPAEAARAGAGAGVVAEEVADGRMAARLRDYLTQFEERLGKRFTHLEELIDQRCTAIDQRFTDIDQRLAGIDQRLAGTDQCLDVLVPLAAHSTILMAKTENQFHRDPDDLEEVPFPNGLLPWGKTVEGSASQGSVRAEVELPALSSVGAVHALDTPQTYGYFRGYYPNDSVPSVSSCKKLILLAIGRPLDAQ
;
A
#
# COMPACT_ATOMS: atom_id res chain seq x y z
N MET A 1 10.76 12.57 -4.21
CA MET A 1 11.47 11.77 -5.23
C MET A 1 12.41 10.82 -4.51
N PRO A 2 12.06 9.53 -4.31
CA PRO A 2 12.99 8.59 -3.70
C PRO A 2 14.06 8.23 -4.75
N ARG A 3 15.33 8.30 -4.37
CA ARG A 3 16.44 7.83 -5.21
C ARG A 3 16.30 6.32 -5.36
N ILE A 4 15.95 5.90 -6.59
CA ILE A 4 16.04 4.53 -7.04
C ILE A 4 17.50 4.11 -6.86
N MET A 5 17.75 3.06 -6.07
CA MET A 5 19.06 2.46 -5.92
C MET A 5 19.55 2.03 -7.30
N GLU A 6 20.68 2.60 -7.75
CA GLU A 6 21.39 2.09 -8.93
C GLU A 6 21.81 0.63 -8.67
N PRO A 7 21.80 -0.22 -9.72
CA PRO A 7 22.34 -1.56 -9.61
C PRO A 7 23.84 -1.46 -9.29
N VAL A 8 24.26 -2.00 -8.16
CA VAL A 8 25.68 -2.10 -7.81
C VAL A 8 26.34 -3.00 -8.85
N SER A 9 27.14 -2.40 -9.73
CA SER A 9 27.96 -3.10 -10.71
C SER A 9 28.90 -4.07 -9.99
N PHE A 10 28.82 -5.35 -10.34
CA PHE A 10 29.67 -6.43 -9.83
C PHE A 10 31.11 -6.37 -10.37
N SER A 11 31.56 -5.20 -10.82
CA SER A 11 32.82 -4.99 -11.55
C SER A 11 34.03 -4.65 -10.65
N ASP A 12 33.83 -4.45 -9.35
CA ASP A 12 34.92 -4.22 -8.38
C ASP A 12 35.36 -5.51 -7.66
N PHE A 13 35.15 -6.67 -8.28
CA PHE A 13 35.82 -7.90 -7.87
C PHE A 13 37.29 -7.78 -8.32
N ASP A 14 38.10 -7.20 -7.43
CA ASP A 14 39.53 -6.94 -7.57
C ASP A 14 40.23 -8.05 -8.37
N ASP A 15 40.75 -7.71 -9.55
CA ASP A 15 41.46 -8.58 -10.50
C ASP A 15 42.78 -9.16 -9.91
N LYS A 16 43.05 -8.84 -8.63
CA LYS A 16 44.09 -9.44 -7.80
C LYS A 16 43.70 -10.81 -7.22
N VAL A 17 42.42 -11.20 -7.27
CA VAL A 17 41.91 -12.45 -6.70
C VAL A 17 42.27 -13.68 -7.56
N LEU A 18 42.75 -13.48 -8.79
CA LEU A 18 43.11 -14.56 -9.72
C LEU A 18 44.62 -14.66 -10.05
N ARG A 19 45.52 -14.04 -9.28
CA ARG A 19 46.95 -14.31 -9.49
C ARG A 19 47.31 -15.67 -8.88
N PRO A 20 47.77 -16.65 -9.69
CA PRO A 20 48.40 -17.83 -9.11
C PRO A 20 49.60 -17.38 -8.28
N PRO A 21 49.89 -18.04 -7.16
CA PRO A 21 50.95 -17.60 -6.27
C PRO A 21 52.30 -17.64 -7.03
N PRO A 22 53.28 -16.78 -6.69
CA PRO A 22 54.54 -16.62 -7.44
C PRO A 22 55.37 -17.91 -7.57
N ASN A 23 55.03 -18.94 -6.79
CA ASN A 23 55.64 -20.26 -6.73
C ASN A 23 54.87 -21.36 -7.51
N ALA A 24 53.70 -21.06 -8.11
CA ALA A 24 53.02 -22.00 -9.01
C ALA A 24 53.78 -22.19 -10.34
N ALA A 25 54.48 -21.15 -10.81
CA ALA A 25 55.34 -21.21 -11.99
C ALA A 25 56.58 -22.10 -11.75
N GLU A 26 57.15 -22.09 -10.53
CA GLU A 26 58.27 -22.96 -10.16
C GLU A 26 57.85 -24.44 -10.07
N PHE A 27 56.62 -24.72 -9.67
CA PHE A 27 56.10 -26.09 -9.57
C PHE A 27 55.88 -26.74 -10.94
N LEU A 28 55.49 -25.94 -11.95
CA LEU A 28 55.37 -26.41 -13.34
C LEU A 28 56.76 -26.60 -13.99
N ALA A 29 57.71 -25.69 -13.74
CA ALA A 29 59.08 -25.82 -14.26
C ALA A 29 59.85 -27.02 -13.65
N ALA A 30 59.56 -27.39 -12.40
CA ALA A 30 60.17 -28.56 -11.74
C ALA A 30 59.58 -29.90 -12.22
N ALA A 31 58.37 -29.90 -12.79
CA ALA A 31 57.74 -31.10 -13.34
C ALA A 31 58.29 -31.47 -14.73
N ASP A 32 58.62 -30.49 -15.56
CA ASP A 32 59.17 -30.71 -16.91
C ASP A 32 60.60 -31.26 -16.90
N ALA A 33 61.40 -30.98 -15.86
CA ALA A 33 62.78 -31.47 -15.74
C ALA A 33 62.91 -32.98 -15.42
N ARG A 34 61.81 -33.70 -15.19
CA ARG A 34 61.82 -35.14 -14.85
C ARG A 34 61.49 -36.08 -16.01
N THR A 35 61.32 -35.58 -17.24
CA THR A 35 61.00 -36.39 -18.42
C THR A 35 62.06 -36.33 -19.52
N ALA A 36 63.27 -36.84 -19.24
CA ALA A 36 64.24 -37.27 -20.26
C ALA A 36 65.15 -38.38 -19.69
N PRO A 37 65.63 -39.33 -20.52
CA PRO A 37 65.68 -40.74 -20.15
C PRO A 37 66.91 -41.18 -19.36
N ALA A 38 66.68 -42.26 -18.61
CA ALA A 38 67.63 -42.98 -17.80
C ALA A 38 68.72 -43.68 -18.65
N GLU A 39 69.98 -43.35 -18.40
CA GLU A 39 71.11 -44.23 -18.67
C GLU A 39 72.17 -44.07 -17.57
N ALA A 40 71.97 -44.80 -16.46
CA ALA A 40 73.01 -45.28 -15.53
C ALA A 40 72.36 -45.93 -14.31
N ALA A 41 71.76 -47.10 -14.49
CA ALA A 41 71.41 -47.96 -13.35
C ALA A 41 72.66 -48.74 -12.91
N ARG A 42 73.09 -48.55 -11.65
CA ARG A 42 73.37 -49.64 -10.68
C ARG A 42 74.14 -49.11 -9.47
N ALA A 43 73.41 -48.91 -8.37
CA ALA A 43 73.75 -49.38 -7.01
C ALA A 43 72.82 -48.67 -6.00
N GLY A 44 72.08 -49.45 -5.19
CA GLY A 44 71.39 -48.92 -4.01
C GLY A 44 69.87 -49.17 -3.93
N ALA A 45 69.43 -50.42 -4.05
CA ALA A 45 68.01 -50.79 -3.93
C ALA A 45 67.40 -50.61 -2.50
N GLY A 46 68.17 -50.19 -1.50
CA GLY A 46 67.68 -49.92 -0.14
C GLY A 46 67.50 -48.43 0.20
N ALA A 47 68.03 -47.51 -0.61
CA ALA A 47 67.94 -46.06 -0.35
C ALA A 47 66.80 -45.39 -1.13
N GLY A 48 66.36 -45.98 -2.25
CA GLY A 48 65.30 -45.45 -3.11
C GLY A 48 63.91 -45.52 -2.46
N VAL A 49 63.55 -46.65 -1.86
CA VAL A 49 62.23 -46.85 -1.21
C VAL A 49 62.05 -45.92 -0.02
N VAL A 50 63.09 -45.76 0.81
CA VAL A 50 63.07 -44.86 1.97
C VAL A 50 63.07 -43.39 1.54
N ALA A 51 63.76 -43.04 0.45
CA ALA A 51 63.75 -41.67 -0.07
C ALA A 51 62.39 -41.28 -0.70
N GLU A 52 61.71 -42.23 -1.34
CA GLU A 52 60.39 -42.07 -1.94
C GLU A 52 59.29 -41.97 -0.88
N GLU A 53 59.29 -42.87 0.12
CA GLU A 53 58.35 -42.84 1.25
C GLU A 53 58.51 -41.58 2.12
N VAL A 54 59.75 -41.13 2.32
CA VAL A 54 60.03 -39.85 3.02
C VAL A 54 59.68 -38.64 2.15
N ALA A 55 59.75 -38.73 0.82
CA ALA A 55 59.26 -37.67 -0.08
C ALA A 55 57.74 -37.57 -0.08
N ASP A 56 57.06 -38.72 -0.05
CA ASP A 56 55.59 -38.81 -0.01
C ASP A 56 55.04 -38.31 1.34
N GLY A 57 55.69 -38.68 2.45
CA GLY A 57 55.39 -38.14 3.79
C GLY A 57 55.58 -36.62 3.90
N ARG A 58 56.58 -36.05 3.23
CA ARG A 58 56.80 -34.59 3.17
C ARG A 58 55.76 -33.88 2.31
N MET A 59 55.33 -34.48 1.19
CA MET A 59 54.26 -33.92 0.36
C MET A 59 52.92 -33.96 1.10
N ALA A 60 52.60 -35.06 1.78
CA ALA A 60 51.42 -35.16 2.63
C ALA A 60 51.42 -34.14 3.78
N ALA A 61 52.58 -33.88 4.40
CA ALA A 61 52.70 -32.84 5.43
C ALA A 61 52.40 -31.44 4.89
N ARG A 62 52.96 -31.08 3.72
CA ARG A 62 52.68 -29.79 3.07
C ARG A 62 51.20 -29.62 2.72
N LEU A 63 50.57 -30.67 2.18
CA LEU A 63 49.14 -30.64 1.87
C LEU A 63 48.28 -30.44 3.13
N ARG A 64 48.64 -31.07 4.25
CA ARG A 64 47.98 -30.83 5.54
C ARG A 64 48.12 -29.37 5.97
N ASP A 65 49.33 -28.81 5.91
CA ASP A 65 49.55 -27.41 6.28
C ASP A 65 48.76 -26.44 5.39
N TYR A 66 48.68 -26.72 4.08
CA TYR A 66 47.85 -25.94 3.15
C TYR A 66 46.36 -26.02 3.48
N LEU A 67 45.84 -27.22 3.77
CA LEU A 67 44.45 -27.41 4.14
C LEU A 67 44.12 -26.68 5.45
N THR A 68 44.98 -26.77 6.46
CA THR A 68 44.81 -26.05 7.73
C THR A 68 44.78 -24.53 7.52
N GLN A 69 45.72 -23.99 6.73
CA GLN A 69 45.73 -22.55 6.41
C GLN A 69 44.50 -22.13 5.61
N PHE A 70 44.03 -22.99 4.70
CA PHE A 70 42.84 -22.74 3.90
C PHE A 70 41.57 -22.74 4.77
N GLU A 71 41.42 -23.71 5.66
CA GLU A 71 40.31 -23.80 6.63
C GLU A 71 40.29 -22.59 7.55
N GLU A 72 41.44 -22.17 8.09
CA GLU A 72 41.54 -20.97 8.93
C GLU A 72 41.12 -19.71 8.16
N ARG A 73 41.56 -19.57 6.91
CA ARG A 73 41.18 -18.45 6.05
C ARG A 73 39.69 -18.45 5.72
N LEU A 74 39.10 -19.62 5.47
CA LEU A 74 37.66 -19.74 5.26
C LEU A 74 36.88 -19.41 6.52
N GLY A 75 37.30 -19.91 7.68
CA GLY A 75 36.67 -19.60 8.97
C GLY A 75 36.61 -18.09 9.21
N LYS A 76 37.73 -17.39 9.03
CA LYS A 76 37.78 -15.91 9.14
C LYS A 76 36.82 -15.21 8.17
N ARG A 77 36.69 -15.71 6.94
CA ARG A 77 35.76 -15.15 5.94
C ARG A 77 34.31 -15.39 6.32
N PHE A 78 33.97 -16.58 6.82
CA PHE A 78 32.62 -16.89 7.27
C PHE A 78 32.22 -16.02 8.46
N THR A 79 33.05 -15.92 9.49
CA THR A 79 32.78 -15.04 10.64
C THR A 79 32.60 -13.58 10.21
N HIS A 80 33.45 -13.08 9.30
CA HIS A 80 33.29 -11.71 8.80
C HIS A 80 32.00 -11.50 8.00
N LEU A 81 31.59 -12.50 7.21
CA LEU A 81 30.32 -12.44 6.48
C LEU A 81 29.11 -12.49 7.42
N GLU A 82 29.16 -13.33 8.46
CA GLU A 82 28.12 -13.38 9.51
C GLU A 82 27.99 -12.04 10.20
N GLU A 83 29.09 -11.43 10.64
CA GLU A 83 29.08 -10.10 11.26
C GLU A 83 28.50 -9.02 10.34
N LEU A 84 28.85 -9.03 9.05
CA LEU A 84 28.32 -8.08 8.06
C LEU A 84 26.82 -8.26 7.84
N ILE A 85 26.35 -9.51 7.81
CA ILE A 85 24.92 -9.84 7.67
C ILE A 85 24.18 -9.36 8.91
N ASP A 86 24.67 -9.68 10.11
CA ASP A 86 24.03 -9.29 11.37
C ASP A 86 23.93 -7.77 11.53
N GLN A 87 24.98 -7.04 11.16
CA GLN A 87 24.98 -5.58 11.17
C GLN A 87 23.94 -5.02 10.19
N ARG A 88 23.84 -5.60 8.98
CA ARG A 88 22.85 -5.16 7.99
C ARG A 88 21.43 -5.49 8.43
N CYS A 89 21.18 -6.68 8.97
CA CYS A 89 19.88 -7.07 9.51
C CYS A 89 19.46 -6.13 10.65
N THR A 90 20.36 -5.86 11.60
CA THR A 90 20.09 -4.92 12.70
C THR A 90 19.74 -3.52 12.18
N ALA A 91 20.48 -3.03 11.16
CA ALA A 91 20.19 -1.73 10.56
C ALA A 91 18.85 -1.71 9.80
N ILE A 92 18.47 -2.83 9.18
CA ILE A 92 17.17 -3.00 8.53
C ILE A 92 16.04 -3.00 9.57
N ASP A 93 16.19 -3.74 10.66
CA ASP A 93 15.20 -3.80 11.75
C ASP A 93 14.95 -2.42 12.38
N GLN A 94 16.01 -1.64 12.58
CA GLN A 94 15.91 -0.26 13.04
C GLN A 94 15.12 0.62 12.07
N ARG A 95 15.34 0.47 10.76
CA ARG A 95 14.58 1.22 9.73
C ARG A 95 13.12 0.80 9.69
N PHE A 96 12.81 -0.49 9.83
CA PHE A 96 11.43 -0.95 9.92
C PHE A 96 10.74 -0.39 11.16
N THR A 97 11.43 -0.37 12.31
CA THR A 97 10.90 0.23 13.53
C THR A 97 10.59 1.73 13.35
N ASP A 98 11.45 2.49 12.68
CA ASP A 98 11.19 3.91 12.35
C ASP A 98 9.99 4.07 11.39
N ILE A 99 9.89 3.21 10.38
CA ILE A 99 8.75 3.20 9.45
C ILE A 99 7.44 2.92 10.20
N ASP A 100 7.42 1.94 11.08
CA ASP A 100 6.23 1.59 11.87
C ASP A 100 5.78 2.75 12.76
N GLN A 101 6.71 3.45 13.40
CA GLN A 101 6.40 4.65 14.19
C GLN A 101 5.80 5.77 13.33
N ARG A 102 6.35 5.98 12.13
CA ARG A 102 5.84 6.99 11.20
C ARG A 102 4.46 6.63 10.67
N LEU A 103 4.20 5.36 10.38
CA LEU A 103 2.88 4.87 9.95
C LEU A 103 1.84 5.04 11.06
N ALA A 104 2.17 4.67 12.31
CA ALA A 104 1.29 4.90 13.45
C ALA A 104 0.96 6.38 13.64
N GLY A 105 1.93 7.29 13.41
CA GLY A 105 1.69 8.73 13.42
C GLY A 105 0.79 9.22 12.28
N ILE A 106 0.84 8.59 11.11
CA ILE A 106 -0.08 8.88 10.00
C ILE A 106 -1.49 8.43 10.34
N ASP A 107 -1.65 7.21 10.86
CA ASP A 107 -2.96 6.66 11.21
C ASP A 107 -3.68 7.53 12.25
N GLN A 108 -2.96 8.03 13.26
CA GLN A 108 -3.53 8.97 14.25
C GLN A 108 -4.03 10.27 13.61
N ARG A 109 -3.29 10.82 12.63
CA ARG A 109 -3.68 12.06 11.94
C ARG A 109 -4.88 11.85 11.02
N LEU A 110 -4.95 10.69 10.35
CA LEU A 110 -6.09 10.32 9.52
C LEU A 110 -7.34 10.12 10.38
N ALA A 111 -7.24 9.40 11.49
CA ALA A 111 -8.35 9.25 12.44
C ALA A 111 -8.87 10.60 12.97
N GLY A 112 -7.97 11.55 13.26
CA GLY A 112 -8.37 12.90 13.64
C GLY A 112 -9.05 13.69 12.50
N THR A 113 -8.67 13.42 11.24
CA THR A 113 -9.30 14.03 10.06
C THR A 113 -10.70 13.47 9.84
N ASP A 114 -10.87 12.16 9.97
CA ASP A 114 -12.18 11.49 9.84
C ASP A 114 -13.16 12.01 10.89
N GLN A 115 -12.74 12.11 12.16
CA GLN A 115 -13.57 12.70 13.22
C GLN A 115 -13.98 14.15 12.93
N CYS A 116 -13.09 14.93 12.31
CA CYS A 116 -13.40 16.30 11.91
C CYS A 116 -14.46 16.32 10.78
N LEU A 117 -14.32 15.44 9.79
CA LEU A 117 -15.27 15.32 8.68
C LEU A 117 -16.64 14.82 9.12
N ASP A 118 -16.71 13.90 10.09
CA ASP A 118 -17.95 13.42 10.68
C ASP A 118 -18.79 14.55 11.29
N VAL A 119 -18.15 15.63 11.75
CA VAL A 119 -18.83 16.82 12.28
C VAL A 119 -19.09 17.87 11.19
N LEU A 120 -18.11 18.13 10.33
CA LEU A 120 -18.19 19.19 9.32
C LEU A 120 -19.20 18.91 8.22
N VAL A 121 -19.29 17.66 7.73
CA VAL A 121 -20.19 17.31 6.62
C VAL A 121 -21.66 17.53 7.00
N PRO A 122 -22.16 17.02 8.15
CA PRO A 122 -23.54 17.32 8.58
C PRO A 122 -23.77 18.81 8.84
N LEU A 123 -22.79 19.52 9.39
CA LEU A 123 -22.91 20.96 9.65
C LEU A 123 -23.05 21.77 8.34
N ALA A 124 -22.26 21.44 7.32
CA ALA A 124 -22.32 22.09 6.02
C ALA A 124 -23.66 21.81 5.32
N ALA A 125 -24.15 20.56 5.37
CA ALA A 125 -25.47 20.19 4.87
C ALA A 125 -26.55 20.98 5.60
N HIS A 126 -26.52 21.01 6.93
CA HIS A 126 -27.49 21.76 7.75
C HIS A 126 -27.49 23.25 7.42
N SER A 127 -26.31 23.87 7.30
CA SER A 127 -26.21 25.29 6.96
C SER A 127 -26.77 25.59 5.57
N THR A 128 -26.49 24.73 4.58
CA THR A 128 -27.00 24.91 3.21
C THR A 128 -28.52 24.76 3.17
N ILE A 129 -29.06 23.75 3.86
CA ILE A 129 -30.50 23.54 4.02
C ILE A 129 -31.14 24.76 4.67
N LEU A 130 -30.56 25.28 5.76
CA LEU A 130 -31.11 26.43 6.46
C LEU A 130 -31.15 27.67 5.56
N MET A 131 -30.07 27.95 4.81
CA MET A 131 -30.04 29.09 3.89
C MET A 131 -31.12 28.95 2.80
N ALA A 132 -31.18 27.81 2.11
CA ALA A 132 -32.18 27.59 1.06
C ALA A 132 -33.63 27.64 1.59
N LYS A 133 -33.89 27.04 2.76
CA LYS A 133 -35.21 27.13 3.40
C LYS A 133 -35.56 28.56 3.80
N THR A 134 -34.58 29.32 4.28
CA THR A 134 -34.78 30.71 4.70
C THR A 134 -35.09 31.58 3.48
N GLU A 135 -34.39 31.38 2.37
CA GLU A 135 -34.67 32.07 1.11
C GLU A 135 -36.08 31.78 0.62
N ASN A 136 -36.47 30.51 0.61
CA ASN A 136 -37.83 30.09 0.28
C ASN A 136 -38.89 30.60 1.27
N GLN A 137 -38.54 30.93 2.52
CA GLN A 137 -39.49 31.55 3.45
C GLN A 137 -39.70 33.03 3.14
N PHE A 138 -38.63 33.75 2.79
CA PHE A 138 -38.67 35.20 2.57
C PHE A 138 -39.09 35.60 1.15
N HIS A 139 -38.77 34.79 0.14
CA HIS A 139 -39.21 35.02 -1.23
C HIS A 139 -40.73 34.88 -1.32
N ARG A 140 -41.43 35.97 -1.66
CA ARG A 140 -42.90 35.95 -1.80
C ARG A 140 -43.39 35.29 -3.09
N ASP A 141 -42.52 35.08 -4.07
CA ASP A 141 -42.90 34.48 -5.34
C ASP A 141 -43.13 32.97 -5.15
N PRO A 142 -44.35 32.46 -5.37
CA PRO A 142 -44.63 31.03 -5.29
C PRO A 142 -44.02 30.21 -6.44
N ASP A 143 -43.53 30.87 -7.50
CA ASP A 143 -42.98 30.25 -8.72
C ASP A 143 -41.45 30.35 -8.84
N ASP A 144 -40.77 30.78 -7.78
CA ASP A 144 -39.31 30.92 -7.72
C ASP A 144 -38.75 30.33 -6.40
N LEU A 145 -38.75 29.01 -6.30
CA LEU A 145 -38.20 28.27 -5.17
C LEU A 145 -36.77 27.81 -5.44
N GLU A 146 -35.90 28.03 -4.47
CA GLU A 146 -34.56 27.46 -4.40
C GLU A 146 -34.63 25.98 -4.04
N GLU A 147 -33.67 25.21 -4.57
CA GLU A 147 -33.53 23.80 -4.26
C GLU A 147 -33.04 23.61 -2.82
N VAL A 148 -33.83 22.89 -2.02
CA VAL A 148 -33.44 22.55 -0.64
C VAL A 148 -32.85 21.13 -0.61
N PRO A 149 -31.57 20.96 -0.21
CA PRO A 149 -30.97 19.64 -0.07
C PRO A 149 -31.72 18.74 0.91
N PHE A 150 -31.64 17.43 0.70
CA PHE A 150 -32.02 16.45 1.72
C PHE A 150 -31.11 16.54 2.95
N PRO A 151 -31.51 15.99 4.12
CA PRO A 151 -30.71 16.02 5.35
C PRO A 151 -29.30 15.41 5.23
N ASN A 152 -29.08 14.54 4.24
CA ASN A 152 -27.77 13.98 3.93
C ASN A 152 -26.90 14.89 3.00
N GLY A 153 -27.39 16.07 2.63
CA GLY A 153 -26.74 17.03 1.74
C GLY A 153 -26.99 16.80 0.24
N LEU A 154 -27.75 15.79 -0.16
CA LEU A 154 -28.04 15.51 -1.57
C LEU A 154 -29.06 16.53 -2.13
N LEU A 155 -28.71 17.15 -3.26
CA LEU A 155 -29.64 17.98 -4.06
C LEU A 155 -30.66 17.06 -4.77
N PRO A 156 -31.97 17.18 -4.49
CA PRO A 156 -33.00 16.27 -5.00
C PRO A 156 -33.28 16.32 -6.50
N TRP A 157 -33.20 17.48 -7.13
CA TRP A 157 -33.71 17.72 -8.48
C TRP A 157 -32.91 16.91 -9.51
N GLY A 158 -33.62 16.18 -10.38
CA GLY A 158 -33.05 15.28 -11.38
C GLY A 158 -32.40 14.02 -10.79
N LYS A 159 -32.57 13.72 -9.50
CA LYS A 159 -32.08 12.47 -8.90
C LYS A 159 -33.10 11.36 -9.05
N THR A 160 -32.60 10.16 -9.30
CA THR A 160 -33.40 8.93 -9.28
C THR A 160 -33.38 8.35 -7.87
N VAL A 161 -34.57 8.17 -7.28
CA VAL A 161 -34.75 7.62 -5.93
C VAL A 161 -35.83 6.55 -5.90
N GLU A 162 -35.93 5.82 -4.80
CA GLU A 162 -37.01 4.86 -4.58
C GLU A 162 -38.34 5.58 -4.29
N GLY A 163 -39.33 5.39 -5.16
CA GLY A 163 -40.67 5.98 -5.05
C GLY A 163 -41.73 5.07 -4.41
N SER A 164 -41.32 3.95 -3.80
CA SER A 164 -42.25 2.96 -3.23
C SER A 164 -42.69 3.33 -1.81
N ALA A 165 -43.98 3.16 -1.52
CA ALA A 165 -44.53 3.39 -0.17
C ALA A 165 -44.02 2.37 0.87
N SER A 166 -43.73 1.13 0.44
CA SER A 166 -43.30 0.02 1.28
C SER A 166 -41.89 -0.46 0.90
N GLN A 167 -41.06 -0.74 1.91
CA GLN A 167 -39.68 -1.25 1.78
C GLN A 167 -39.57 -2.66 1.13
N GLY A 168 -40.64 -3.21 0.56
CA GLY A 168 -40.68 -4.59 0.04
C GLY A 168 -41.51 -4.79 -1.23
N SER A 169 -42.05 -3.72 -1.82
CA SER A 169 -42.64 -3.82 -3.16
C SER A 169 -41.60 -3.49 -4.23
N VAL A 170 -41.86 -3.87 -5.49
CA VAL A 170 -40.96 -3.66 -6.63
C VAL A 170 -40.36 -2.25 -6.57
N ARG A 171 -39.02 -2.14 -6.64
CA ARG A 171 -38.30 -0.87 -6.62
C ARG A 171 -38.77 -0.02 -7.79
N ALA A 172 -39.70 0.89 -7.54
CA ALA A 172 -40.09 1.90 -8.50
C ALA A 172 -39.09 3.04 -8.40
N GLU A 173 -38.00 2.94 -9.16
CA GLU A 173 -37.08 4.05 -9.34
C GLU A 173 -37.81 5.18 -10.07
N VAL A 174 -37.78 6.37 -9.47
CA VAL A 174 -38.45 7.56 -9.98
C VAL A 174 -37.48 8.72 -10.02
N GLU A 175 -37.47 9.45 -11.12
CA GLU A 175 -36.73 10.71 -11.24
C GLU A 175 -37.51 11.84 -10.55
N LEU A 176 -36.82 12.59 -9.70
CA LEU A 176 -37.39 13.69 -8.95
C LEU A 176 -37.42 14.97 -9.80
N PRO A 177 -38.60 15.48 -10.19
CA PRO A 177 -38.71 16.72 -10.96
C PRO A 177 -38.34 17.92 -10.09
N ALA A 178 -37.90 19.02 -10.68
CA ALA A 178 -37.60 20.24 -9.94
C ALA A 178 -38.85 20.78 -9.22
N LEU A 179 -38.69 21.16 -7.95
CA LEU A 179 -39.72 21.78 -7.11
C LEU A 179 -39.53 23.30 -7.09
N SER A 180 -39.43 23.92 -8.26
CA SER A 180 -39.22 25.36 -8.39
C SER A 180 -40.46 26.20 -8.07
N SER A 181 -41.61 25.57 -7.82
CA SER A 181 -42.83 26.27 -7.42
C SER A 181 -43.70 25.46 -6.45
N VAL A 182 -44.58 26.14 -5.72
CA VAL A 182 -45.60 25.48 -4.88
C VAL A 182 -46.51 24.60 -5.76
N GLY A 183 -46.84 25.07 -6.97
CA GLY A 183 -47.57 24.30 -7.97
C GLY A 183 -46.87 23.00 -8.37
N ALA A 184 -45.54 23.01 -8.51
CA ALA A 184 -44.75 21.82 -8.83
C ALA A 184 -44.88 20.74 -7.75
N VAL A 185 -44.91 21.12 -6.46
CA VAL A 185 -45.13 20.18 -5.34
C VAL A 185 -46.53 19.55 -5.42
N HIS A 186 -47.55 20.34 -5.77
CA HIS A 186 -48.91 19.83 -5.93
C HIS A 186 -49.05 18.91 -7.16
N ALA A 187 -48.27 19.16 -8.22
CA ALA A 187 -48.26 18.38 -9.46
C ALA A 187 -47.55 17.02 -9.36
N LEU A 188 -46.77 16.78 -8.29
CA LEU A 188 -46.07 15.50 -8.10
C LEU A 188 -47.02 14.30 -8.17
N ASP A 189 -46.60 13.26 -8.89
CA ASP A 189 -47.28 11.97 -8.87
C ASP A 189 -47.01 11.22 -7.55
N THR A 190 -47.64 10.05 -7.39
CA THR A 190 -47.50 9.26 -6.15
C THR A 190 -46.06 8.76 -5.92
N PRO A 191 -45.39 8.12 -6.90
CA PRO A 191 -43.99 7.72 -6.74
C PRO A 191 -43.05 8.88 -6.41
N GLN A 192 -43.13 10.00 -7.12
CA GLN A 192 -42.30 11.18 -6.89
C GLN A 192 -42.54 11.78 -5.50
N THR A 193 -43.82 11.83 -5.07
CA THR A 193 -44.18 12.32 -3.73
C THR A 193 -43.51 11.46 -2.66
N TYR A 194 -43.51 10.14 -2.81
CA TYR A 194 -42.83 9.26 -1.86
C TYR A 194 -41.32 9.36 -1.93
N GLY A 195 -40.74 9.51 -3.13
CA GLY A 195 -39.31 9.75 -3.30
C GLY A 195 -38.83 11.00 -2.56
N TYR A 196 -39.51 12.13 -2.76
CA TYR A 196 -39.23 13.37 -2.03
C TYR A 196 -39.43 13.23 -0.53
N PHE A 197 -40.54 12.62 -0.10
CA PHE A 197 -40.83 12.42 1.32
C PHE A 197 -39.75 11.58 2.00
N ARG A 198 -39.35 10.46 1.40
CA ARG A 198 -38.27 9.60 1.92
C ARG A 198 -36.93 10.32 1.98
N GLY A 199 -36.64 11.17 1.00
CA GLY A 199 -35.43 11.98 1.01
C GLY A 199 -35.39 12.97 2.17
N TYR A 200 -36.48 13.69 2.43
CA TYR A 200 -36.55 14.66 3.53
C TYR A 200 -36.77 14.02 4.92
N TYR A 201 -37.47 12.89 4.97
CA TYR A 201 -37.88 12.19 6.19
C TYR A 201 -37.52 10.70 6.12
N PRO A 202 -36.22 10.35 6.09
CA PRO A 202 -35.78 8.98 5.83
C PRO A 202 -36.20 7.97 6.92
N ASN A 203 -36.37 8.44 8.16
CA ASN A 203 -36.71 7.60 9.31
C ASN A 203 -38.21 7.54 9.62
N ASP A 204 -39.03 8.32 8.91
CA ASP A 204 -40.45 8.44 9.21
C ASP A 204 -41.28 7.41 8.41
N SER A 205 -42.37 6.93 9.01
CA SER A 205 -43.36 6.11 8.30
C SER A 205 -44.07 6.95 7.24
N VAL A 206 -44.30 6.40 6.05
CA VAL A 206 -44.94 7.14 4.95
C VAL A 206 -46.41 7.39 5.26
N PRO A 207 -46.85 8.66 5.38
CA PRO A 207 -48.26 8.99 5.59
C PRO A 207 -49.03 8.98 4.26
N SER A 208 -50.24 9.53 4.26
CA SER A 208 -51.01 9.73 3.02
C SER A 208 -50.25 10.64 2.03
N VAL A 209 -50.47 10.49 0.72
CA VAL A 209 -49.86 11.33 -0.33
C VAL A 209 -50.10 12.82 -0.05
N SER A 210 -51.32 13.19 0.36
CA SER A 210 -51.66 14.57 0.71
C SER A 210 -50.86 15.09 1.91
N SER A 211 -50.63 14.25 2.92
CA SER A 211 -49.77 14.58 4.06
C SER A 211 -48.30 14.70 3.65
N CYS A 212 -47.81 13.84 2.77
CA CYS A 212 -46.45 13.94 2.24
C CYS A 212 -46.21 15.27 1.54
N LYS A 213 -47.13 15.71 0.65
CA LYS A 213 -47.00 17.00 -0.06
C LYS A 213 -46.92 18.19 0.91
N LYS A 214 -47.73 18.17 1.98
CA LYS A 214 -47.67 19.18 3.05
C LYS A 214 -46.33 19.18 3.80
N LEU A 215 -45.81 17.99 4.12
CA LEU A 215 -44.51 17.85 4.78
C LEU A 215 -43.36 18.26 3.86
N ILE A 216 -43.45 18.00 2.55
CA ILE A 216 -42.46 18.46 1.56
C ILE A 216 -42.44 19.99 1.50
N LEU A 217 -43.60 20.66 1.47
CA LEU A 217 -43.68 22.13 1.54
C LEU A 217 -42.97 22.67 2.78
N LEU A 218 -43.23 22.08 3.95
CA LEU A 218 -42.53 22.43 5.19
C LEU A 218 -41.01 22.16 5.12
N ALA A 219 -40.62 21.06 4.47
CA ALA A 219 -39.22 20.70 4.30
C ALA A 219 -38.47 21.73 3.43
N ILE A 220 -39.12 22.29 2.41
CA ILE A 220 -38.52 23.30 1.52
C ILE A 220 -38.71 24.74 1.99
N GLY A 221 -39.35 24.98 3.15
CA GLY A 221 -39.49 26.31 3.74
C GLY A 221 -40.81 27.03 3.41
N ARG A 222 -41.83 26.34 2.88
CA ARG A 222 -43.16 26.92 2.65
C ARG A 222 -44.13 26.56 3.78
N PRO A 223 -44.75 27.55 4.46
CA PRO A 223 -45.73 27.28 5.51
C PRO A 223 -47.01 26.67 4.92
N LEU A 224 -47.72 25.88 5.73
CA LEU A 224 -48.94 25.16 5.32
C LEU A 224 -50.11 26.07 4.89
N ASP A 225 -50.00 27.37 5.17
CA ASP A 225 -51.06 28.37 4.95
C ASP A 225 -50.91 29.15 3.64
N ALA A 226 -49.90 28.83 2.82
CA ALA A 226 -49.76 29.40 1.48
C ALA A 226 -50.74 28.70 0.51
N GLN A 227 -52.01 29.14 0.55
CA GLN A 227 -53.06 28.80 -0.42
C GLN A 227 -53.07 29.78 -1.59
#